data_AF-I0H7P6-F1
#
_entry.id   AF-I0H7P6-F1
#
_cell.length_a   1.000
_cell.length_b   1.000
_cell.length_c   1.000
_cell.angle_alpha   90.00
_cell.angle_beta   90.00
_cell.angle_gamma   90.00
#
_symmetry.space_group_name_H-M   'P 1'
#
loop_
_entity.id
_entity.type
_entity.pdbx_description
1 polymer ?
#
loop_
_entity_poly.entity_id
_entity_poly.type
_entity_poly.pdbx_seq_one_letter_code
_entity_poly.pdbx_strand_id
1 'polypeptide(L)'
;MPVLTRPAVLLAAASVAAGLIVAPSAAHASPQSPVAATASGAADTTTTLSAAEMAAAMKQVAAASTTAGAGGWRADQKYAVDAPGTIGSFSGTSTTVVDPIKGLFTDTFTTAGYGSVTTFAAAGRGVYESVGDPEQVAALKMMKRTAVKYAFTADPKLTLAAHVAENAQSPQSVAAEFTDAATRVAHADGTADYTAVDQEGAFVTLNVDATGALTGAHAELEGEDGASEVTLAYAYGPQAVTLPAASATIGSAALATGVAYLSMDAVVRTVANSGATAARKAAKGKKVKVTALRTVIRKNVTAHNRSAAVAVKVSNVTGGVKVQATNPWTRKTTAYTVKASGTKVVVKKA
;
A
#
# COMPACT_ATOMS: atom_id res chain seq x y z
N MET A 1 -12.02 7.94 -2.05
CA MET A 1 -10.95 8.30 -1.08
C MET A 1 -9.66 8.23 -1.85
N PRO A 2 -8.72 9.18 -1.69
CA PRO A 2 -7.45 9.09 -2.39
C PRO A 2 -6.77 7.85 -1.84
N VAL A 3 -6.68 6.83 -2.69
CA VAL A 3 -5.98 5.60 -2.40
C VAL A 3 -4.51 6.02 -2.38
N LEU A 4 -3.96 6.25 -1.19
CA LEU A 4 -2.52 6.28 -1.02
C LEU A 4 -2.05 4.84 -1.30
N THR A 5 -1.87 4.55 -2.59
CA THR A 5 -1.33 3.29 -3.07
C THR A 5 0.07 3.18 -2.49
N ARG A 6 0.30 2.08 -1.76
CA ARG A 6 1.56 1.69 -1.10
C ARG A 6 2.86 1.80 -1.89
N PRO A 7 2.90 1.92 -3.24
CA PRO A 7 4.08 2.47 -3.90
C PRO A 7 4.52 3.81 -3.29
N ALA A 8 3.65 4.62 -2.69
CA ALA A 8 4.01 5.88 -2.05
C ALA A 8 4.82 5.76 -0.76
N VAL A 9 4.96 4.58 -0.12
CA VAL A 9 5.79 4.44 1.10
C VAL A 9 7.19 3.93 0.74
N LEU A 10 7.32 3.12 -0.31
CA LEU A 10 8.62 2.76 -0.89
C LEU A 10 9.14 3.83 -1.84
N LEU A 11 8.27 4.50 -2.61
CA LEU A 11 8.61 5.76 -3.28
C LEU A 11 8.81 6.89 -2.27
N ALA A 12 8.18 6.97 -1.10
CA ALA A 12 8.54 8.05 -0.15
C ALA A 12 9.97 7.90 0.40
N ALA A 13 10.54 6.69 0.41
CA ALA A 13 11.96 6.52 0.64
C ALA A 13 12.82 6.95 -0.57
N ALA A 14 12.28 6.91 -1.79
CA ALA A 14 12.91 7.33 -3.05
C ALA A 14 12.34 8.64 -3.67
N SER A 15 11.63 9.47 -2.88
CA SER A 15 11.01 10.72 -3.38
C SER A 15 10.87 11.82 -2.34
N VAL A 16 11.57 11.70 -1.21
CA VAL A 16 11.81 12.84 -0.29
C VAL A 16 13.06 13.64 -0.71
N ALA A 17 13.87 13.17 -1.67
CA ALA A 17 15.04 13.89 -2.18
C ALA A 17 14.79 14.68 -3.49
N ALA A 18 13.54 14.94 -3.88
CA ALA A 18 13.25 15.79 -5.04
C ALA A 18 13.10 17.27 -4.62
N GLY A 19 14.20 17.93 -4.25
CA GLY A 19 14.22 19.39 -4.20
C GLY A 19 15.42 20.06 -3.52
N LEU A 20 16.54 20.24 -4.23
CA LEU A 20 17.14 21.56 -4.51
C LEU A 20 18.49 21.45 -5.28
N ILE A 21 18.48 21.88 -6.54
CA ILE A 21 19.42 22.80 -7.21
C ILE A 21 20.96 22.67 -6.94
N VAL A 22 21.66 22.09 -7.95
CA VAL A 22 22.89 22.57 -8.67
C VAL A 22 24.29 22.57 -8.00
N ALA A 23 25.16 21.74 -8.62
CA ALA A 23 26.62 21.86 -8.92
C ALA A 23 27.67 21.41 -7.86
N PRO A 24 28.97 21.29 -8.22
CA PRO A 24 29.61 20.02 -8.58
C PRO A 24 30.76 19.59 -7.66
N SER A 25 31.06 18.28 -7.68
CA SER A 25 32.32 17.61 -7.33
C SER A 25 32.94 17.85 -5.94
N ALA A 26 32.98 16.80 -5.13
CA ALA A 26 34.14 16.50 -4.27
C ALA A 26 34.20 14.99 -4.01
N ALA A 27 35.29 14.36 -4.41
CA ALA A 27 35.61 12.99 -4.04
C ALA A 27 35.83 12.93 -2.52
N HIS A 28 34.99 12.17 -1.80
CA HIS A 28 35.26 11.78 -0.43
C HIS A 28 35.32 10.25 -0.38
N ALA A 29 36.55 9.76 -0.21
CA ALA A 29 36.81 8.41 0.24
C ALA A 29 36.50 8.36 1.74
N SER A 30 35.52 7.56 2.12
CA SER A 30 35.28 7.15 3.51
C SER A 30 35.50 5.64 3.67
N PRO A 31 35.87 5.18 4.88
CA PRO A 31 36.59 3.93 5.06
C PRO A 31 35.66 2.74 5.32
N GLN A 32 35.76 1.69 4.49
CA GLN A 32 35.15 0.39 4.74
C GLN A 32 35.78 -0.30 5.95
N SER A 33 34.95 -0.74 6.90
CA SER A 33 35.36 -1.72 7.92
C SER A 33 35.34 -3.13 7.32
N PRO A 34 36.41 -3.93 7.45
CA PRO A 34 36.47 -5.24 6.82
C PRO A 34 35.70 -6.29 7.63
N VAL A 35 34.76 -6.96 6.98
CA VAL A 35 34.23 -8.25 7.43
C VAL A 35 35.25 -9.33 7.08
N ALA A 36 35.69 -10.11 8.07
CA ALA A 36 36.77 -11.08 7.93
C ALA A 36 36.39 -12.24 6.97
N ALA A 37 37.01 -12.26 5.78
CA ALA A 37 36.94 -13.35 4.82
C ALA A 37 38.03 -14.40 5.10
N THR A 38 37.64 -15.68 5.11
CA THR A 38 38.54 -16.83 5.09
C THR A 38 39.18 -16.95 3.71
N ALA A 39 40.50 -16.79 3.64
CA ALA A 39 41.27 -16.69 2.41
C ALA A 39 41.28 -17.99 1.58
N SER A 40 40.61 -17.95 0.42
CA SER A 40 40.89 -18.82 -0.73
C SER A 40 41.83 -18.03 -1.67
N GLY A 41 43.01 -18.56 -1.95
CA GLY A 41 44.19 -17.83 -2.46
C GLY A 41 44.17 -17.36 -3.92
N ALA A 42 43.04 -16.93 -4.47
CA ALA A 42 43.00 -16.14 -5.70
C ALA A 42 42.52 -14.73 -5.38
N ALA A 43 43.26 -13.72 -5.83
CA ALA A 43 42.96 -12.33 -5.54
C ALA A 43 41.72 -11.87 -6.30
N ASP A 44 40.86 -11.11 -5.62
CA ASP A 44 39.74 -10.44 -6.26
C ASP A 44 40.22 -9.49 -7.37
N THR A 45 39.48 -9.45 -8.47
CA THR A 45 39.80 -8.59 -9.62
C THR A 45 38.81 -7.44 -9.72
N THR A 46 39.28 -6.23 -9.44
CA THR A 46 38.49 -4.99 -9.55
C THR A 46 38.63 -4.38 -10.94
N THR A 47 37.50 -4.08 -11.59
CA THR A 47 37.42 -3.47 -12.92
C THR A 47 36.44 -2.31 -12.91
N THR A 48 36.84 -1.15 -13.45
CA THR A 48 35.91 -0.04 -13.71
C THR A 48 35.15 -0.31 -15.00
N LEU A 49 33.82 -0.21 -14.95
CA LEU A 49 32.92 -0.37 -16.09
C LEU A 49 32.39 0.99 -16.51
N SER A 50 32.40 1.27 -17.82
CA SER A 50 31.60 2.35 -18.40
C SER A 50 30.10 2.06 -18.26
N ALA A 51 29.26 3.08 -18.41
CA ALA A 51 27.80 2.93 -18.38
C ALA A 51 27.29 1.88 -19.40
N ALA A 52 27.87 1.85 -20.61
CA ALA A 52 27.49 0.88 -21.63
C ALA A 52 27.87 -0.56 -21.24
N GLU A 53 29.05 -0.75 -20.62
CA GLU A 53 29.49 -2.06 -20.13
C GLU A 53 28.65 -2.52 -18.93
N MET A 54 28.32 -1.60 -18.02
CA MET A 54 27.45 -1.88 -16.87
C MET A 54 26.04 -2.26 -17.32
N ALA A 55 25.41 -1.49 -18.22
CA ALA A 55 24.10 -1.82 -18.76
C ALA A 55 24.08 -3.18 -19.49
N ALA A 56 25.15 -3.53 -20.21
CA ALA A 56 25.29 -4.83 -20.85
C ALA A 56 25.42 -5.96 -19.82
N ALA A 57 26.23 -5.77 -18.76
CA ALA A 57 26.37 -6.73 -17.67
C ALA A 57 25.04 -6.93 -16.93
N MET A 58 24.36 -5.85 -16.56
CA MET A 58 23.08 -5.91 -15.85
C MET A 58 21.97 -6.55 -16.68
N LYS A 59 21.98 -6.39 -18.01
CA LYS A 59 21.08 -7.15 -18.88
C LYS A 59 21.30 -8.66 -18.78
N GLN A 60 22.56 -9.10 -18.67
CA GLN A 60 22.88 -10.52 -18.48
C GLN A 60 22.44 -11.00 -17.10
N VAL A 61 22.70 -10.21 -16.05
CA VAL A 61 22.25 -10.51 -14.68
C VAL A 61 20.73 -10.62 -14.61
N ALA A 62 19.99 -9.66 -15.19
CA ALA A 62 18.55 -9.69 -15.23
C ALA A 62 18.00 -10.95 -15.96
N ALA A 63 18.65 -11.36 -17.05
CA ALA A 63 18.27 -12.58 -17.78
C ALA A 63 18.56 -13.87 -16.97
N ALA A 64 19.72 -13.93 -16.31
CA ALA A 64 20.08 -15.05 -15.43
C ALA A 64 19.12 -15.15 -14.23
N SER A 65 18.82 -14.02 -13.57
CA SER A 65 17.84 -13.94 -12.48
C SER A 65 16.43 -14.33 -12.91
N THR A 66 16.01 -13.93 -14.13
CA THR A 66 14.72 -14.37 -14.70
C THR A 66 14.67 -15.89 -14.85
N THR A 67 15.78 -16.49 -15.29
CA THR A 67 15.90 -17.95 -15.44
C THR A 67 15.87 -18.65 -14.08
N ALA A 68 16.65 -18.16 -13.10
CA ALA A 68 16.69 -18.70 -11.75
C ALA A 68 15.33 -18.58 -11.03
N GLY A 69 14.61 -17.48 -11.27
CA GLY A 69 13.29 -17.18 -10.70
C GLY A 69 12.12 -17.86 -11.38
N ALA A 70 12.32 -18.65 -12.44
CA ALA A 70 11.23 -19.30 -13.17
C ALA A 70 10.39 -20.25 -12.30
N GLY A 71 11.02 -20.91 -11.31
CA GLY A 71 10.35 -21.76 -10.32
C GLY A 71 9.77 -21.00 -9.12
N GLY A 72 10.04 -19.71 -9.02
CA GLY A 72 9.73 -18.85 -7.89
C GLY A 72 10.97 -18.24 -7.25
N TRP A 73 10.72 -17.21 -6.45
CA TRP A 73 11.77 -16.52 -5.70
C TRP A 73 11.19 -15.87 -4.44
N ARG A 74 12.07 -15.65 -3.47
CA ARG A 74 11.82 -14.91 -2.24
C ARG A 74 12.83 -13.77 -2.12
N ALA A 75 12.36 -12.59 -1.73
CA ALA A 75 13.19 -11.46 -1.37
C ALA A 75 13.00 -11.16 0.11
N ASP A 76 14.10 -11.08 0.85
CA ASP A 76 14.13 -10.56 2.22
C ASP A 76 14.82 -9.21 2.21
N GLN A 77 14.09 -8.18 2.62
CA GLN A 77 14.58 -6.82 2.72
C GLN A 77 14.68 -6.43 4.20
N LYS A 78 15.75 -5.74 4.54
CA LYS A 78 15.90 -4.97 5.78
C LYS A 78 16.08 -3.52 5.39
N TYR A 79 15.51 -2.62 6.17
CA TYR A 79 15.72 -1.19 5.97
C TYR A 79 15.84 -0.49 7.31
N ALA A 80 16.66 0.55 7.34
CA ALA A 80 16.79 1.50 8.42
C ALA A 80 16.84 2.89 7.81
N VAL A 81 16.07 3.82 8.38
CA VAL A 81 16.07 5.21 7.97
C VAL A 81 16.21 6.03 9.24
N ASP A 82 17.20 6.90 9.26
CA ASP A 82 17.37 7.94 10.26
C ASP A 82 17.20 9.30 9.59
N ALA A 83 16.07 9.96 9.85
CA ALA A 83 15.75 11.27 9.30
C ALA A 83 15.55 12.28 10.45
N PRO A 84 16.64 12.78 11.05
CA PRO A 84 16.57 13.73 12.15
C PRO A 84 15.88 15.02 11.69
N GLY A 85 14.77 15.38 12.35
CA GLY A 85 14.02 16.62 12.06
C GLY A 85 12.71 16.45 11.28
N THR A 86 12.41 15.26 10.76
CA THR A 86 11.14 14.98 10.05
C THR A 86 10.31 13.92 10.78
N ILE A 87 10.68 12.66 10.62
CA ILE A 87 9.94 11.47 11.09
C ILE A 87 10.72 10.68 12.16
N GLY A 88 11.97 11.06 12.43
CA GLY A 88 12.87 10.35 13.34
C GLY A 88 13.39 9.05 12.74
N SER A 89 14.02 8.23 13.56
CA SER A 89 14.60 6.96 13.11
C SER A 89 13.57 5.83 13.15
N PHE A 90 13.47 5.04 12.09
CA PHE A 90 12.66 3.83 12.04
C PHE A 90 13.35 2.75 11.20
N SER A 91 13.07 1.50 11.53
CA SER A 91 13.63 0.36 10.82
C SER A 91 12.58 -0.73 10.68
N GLY A 92 12.85 -1.67 9.79
CA GLY A 92 11.94 -2.75 9.54
C GLY A 92 12.47 -3.80 8.57
N THR A 93 11.57 -4.69 8.21
CA THR A 93 11.83 -5.81 7.32
C THR A 93 10.67 -5.96 6.34
N SER A 94 10.96 -6.39 5.13
CA SER A 94 9.98 -6.91 4.20
C SER A 94 10.38 -8.31 3.76
N THR A 95 9.39 -9.18 3.55
CA THR A 95 9.57 -10.45 2.87
C THR A 95 8.56 -10.56 1.76
N THR A 96 9.03 -10.62 0.52
CA THR A 96 8.23 -10.92 -0.66
C THR A 96 8.48 -12.37 -1.10
N VAL A 97 7.42 -13.10 -1.46
CA VAL A 97 7.51 -14.46 -2.02
C VAL A 97 6.62 -14.56 -3.24
N VAL A 98 7.17 -15.05 -4.34
CA VAL A 98 6.50 -15.27 -5.60
C VAL A 98 6.50 -16.76 -5.94
N ASP A 99 5.31 -17.34 -6.05
CA ASP A 99 5.06 -18.72 -6.49
C ASP A 99 4.38 -18.67 -7.87
N PRO A 100 5.16 -18.60 -8.96
CA PRO A 100 4.60 -18.51 -10.32
C PRO A 100 3.87 -19.78 -10.74
N ILE A 101 4.23 -20.93 -10.16
CA ILE A 101 3.61 -22.22 -10.46
C ILE A 101 2.16 -22.26 -10.00
N LYS A 102 1.86 -21.72 -8.80
CA LYS A 102 0.48 -21.61 -8.29
C LYS A 102 -0.18 -20.27 -8.61
N GLY A 103 0.55 -19.33 -9.21
CA GLY A 103 0.05 -17.99 -9.48
C GLY A 103 -0.18 -17.17 -8.21
N LEU A 104 0.67 -17.36 -7.18
CA LEU A 104 0.49 -16.76 -5.86
C LEU A 104 1.63 -15.81 -5.49
N PHE A 105 1.29 -14.82 -4.68
CA PHE A 105 2.18 -13.79 -4.16
C PHE A 105 1.89 -13.56 -2.69
N THR A 106 2.92 -13.31 -1.90
CA THR A 106 2.79 -12.67 -0.59
C THR A 106 3.87 -11.63 -0.41
N ASP A 107 3.52 -10.54 0.26
CA ASP A 107 4.46 -9.55 0.77
C ASP A 107 4.10 -9.25 2.22
N THR A 108 5.08 -9.35 3.11
CA THR A 108 4.94 -9.00 4.53
C THR A 108 5.90 -7.87 4.85
N PHE A 109 5.36 -6.74 5.27
CA PHE A 109 6.12 -5.56 5.68
C PHE A 109 5.96 -5.35 7.17
N THR A 110 7.05 -5.23 7.91
CA THR A 110 7.06 -5.02 9.36
C THR A 110 7.95 -3.84 9.70
N THR A 111 7.38 -2.84 10.38
CA THR A 111 8.13 -1.67 10.84
C THR A 111 8.12 -1.63 12.36
N ALA A 112 9.29 -1.41 12.96
CA ALA A 112 9.43 -1.24 14.40
C ALA A 112 8.49 -0.12 14.89
N GLY A 113 7.69 -0.42 15.91
CA GLY A 113 6.72 0.53 16.48
C GLY A 113 5.39 0.67 15.73
N TYR A 114 5.29 0.25 14.46
CA TYR A 114 4.05 0.37 13.65
C TYR A 114 3.37 -0.97 13.34
N GLY A 115 4.04 -2.08 13.63
CA GLY A 115 3.48 -3.43 13.47
C GLY A 115 3.78 -4.04 12.11
N SER A 116 2.95 -5.01 11.71
CA SER A 116 3.15 -5.80 10.49
C SER A 116 1.91 -5.79 9.62
N VAL A 117 2.13 -5.75 8.31
CA VAL A 117 1.12 -5.80 7.27
C VAL A 117 1.50 -6.90 6.29
N THR A 118 0.61 -7.85 6.07
CA THR A 118 0.76 -8.85 5.02
C THR A 118 -0.28 -8.64 3.92
N THR A 119 0.15 -8.74 2.68
CA THR A 119 -0.69 -8.73 1.48
C THR A 119 -0.48 -10.04 0.73
N PHE A 120 -1.55 -10.64 0.23
CA PHE A 120 -1.49 -11.78 -0.67
C PHE A 120 -2.16 -11.45 -1.99
N ALA A 121 -1.66 -12.04 -3.07
CA ALA A 121 -2.36 -11.99 -4.34
C ALA A 121 -2.44 -13.37 -4.97
N ALA A 122 -3.53 -13.62 -5.69
CA ALA A 122 -3.76 -14.86 -6.40
C ALA A 122 -4.25 -14.54 -7.82
N ALA A 123 -3.48 -14.95 -8.82
CA ALA A 123 -3.79 -14.74 -10.22
C ALA A 123 -5.19 -15.25 -10.57
N GLY A 124 -5.93 -14.46 -11.34
CA GLY A 124 -7.32 -14.74 -11.73
C GLY A 124 -8.32 -14.74 -10.57
N ARG A 125 -7.93 -14.36 -9.35
CA ARG A 125 -8.81 -14.34 -8.17
C ARG A 125 -8.88 -12.96 -7.53
N GLY A 126 -7.74 -12.37 -7.16
CA GLY A 126 -7.70 -11.06 -6.52
C GLY A 126 -6.67 -10.93 -5.40
N VAL A 127 -6.86 -9.93 -4.55
CA VAL A 127 -5.88 -9.49 -3.54
C VAL A 127 -6.50 -9.57 -2.14
N TYR A 128 -5.69 -9.97 -1.17
CA TYR A 128 -5.99 -10.02 0.26
C TYR A 128 -5.11 -9.01 0.97
N GLU A 129 -5.72 -8.02 1.63
CA GLU A 129 -5.01 -7.00 2.37
C GLU A 129 -5.25 -7.18 3.87
N SER A 130 -4.21 -7.04 4.69
CA SER A 130 -4.35 -7.06 6.14
C SER A 130 -5.29 -5.97 6.64
N VAL A 131 -6.18 -6.33 7.56
CA VAL A 131 -7.04 -5.42 8.30
C VAL A 131 -6.29 -4.94 9.54
N GLY A 132 -5.79 -3.70 9.49
CA GLY A 132 -5.09 -3.05 10.60
C GLY A 132 -5.69 -1.72 11.07
N ASP A 133 -6.53 -1.09 10.25
CA ASP A 133 -7.09 0.22 10.55
C ASP A 133 -8.09 0.14 11.75
N PRO A 134 -8.01 1.05 12.74
CA PRO A 134 -8.89 1.05 13.91
C PRO A 134 -10.40 1.06 13.56
N GLU A 135 -10.81 1.75 12.51
CA GLU A 135 -12.21 1.76 12.06
C GLU A 135 -12.60 0.42 11.45
N GLN A 136 -11.72 -0.21 10.68
CA GLN A 136 -11.97 -1.55 10.15
C GLN A 136 -12.09 -2.58 11.29
N VAL A 137 -11.22 -2.52 12.29
CA VAL A 137 -11.27 -3.38 13.48
C VAL A 137 -12.56 -3.14 14.27
N ALA A 138 -12.96 -1.87 14.46
CA ALA A 138 -14.22 -1.52 15.12
C ALA A 138 -15.44 -2.03 14.33
N ALA A 139 -15.41 -1.95 13.00
CA ALA A 139 -16.45 -2.48 12.12
C ALA A 139 -16.54 -4.00 12.25
N LEU A 140 -15.43 -4.72 12.22
CA LEU A 140 -15.40 -6.17 12.42
C LEU A 140 -15.95 -6.57 13.79
N LYS A 141 -15.62 -5.83 14.86
CA LYS A 141 -16.19 -6.04 16.20
C LYS A 141 -17.70 -5.82 16.20
N MET A 142 -18.18 -4.75 15.58
CA MET A 142 -19.60 -4.46 15.41
C MET A 142 -20.34 -5.57 14.63
N MET A 143 -19.70 -6.13 13.61
CA MET A 143 -20.20 -7.22 12.78
C MET A 143 -20.07 -8.61 13.44
N LYS A 144 -19.45 -8.69 14.63
CA LYS A 144 -19.11 -9.95 15.34
C LYS A 144 -18.19 -10.87 14.53
N ARG A 145 -17.24 -10.31 13.78
CA ARG A 145 -16.26 -11.02 12.93
C ARG A 145 -14.81 -10.72 13.33
N THR A 146 -14.49 -10.81 14.62
CA THR A 146 -13.15 -10.48 15.16
C THR A 146 -12.03 -11.43 14.71
N ALA A 147 -12.37 -12.63 14.22
CA ALA A 147 -11.41 -13.58 13.66
C ALA A 147 -10.90 -13.17 12.25
N VAL A 148 -11.58 -12.23 11.59
CA VAL A 148 -11.15 -11.74 10.27
C VAL A 148 -9.87 -10.93 10.41
N LYS A 149 -8.87 -11.26 9.59
CA LYS A 149 -7.58 -10.59 9.50
C LYS A 149 -7.32 -9.99 8.12
N TYR A 150 -8.08 -10.40 7.10
CA TYR A 150 -7.86 -9.98 5.72
C TYR A 150 -9.14 -9.50 5.04
N ALA A 151 -9.02 -8.43 4.26
CA ALA A 151 -10.02 -7.98 3.31
C ALA A 151 -9.66 -8.49 1.92
N PHE A 152 -10.59 -9.18 1.25
CA PHE A 152 -10.41 -9.70 -0.09
C PHE A 152 -11.12 -8.82 -1.12
N THR A 153 -10.38 -8.37 -2.13
CA THR A 153 -10.91 -7.69 -3.30
C THR A 153 -10.78 -8.62 -4.49
N ALA A 154 -11.91 -9.04 -5.06
CA ALA A 154 -11.93 -9.90 -6.23
C ALA A 154 -11.43 -9.13 -7.46
N ASP A 155 -10.49 -9.73 -8.18
CA ASP A 155 -10.03 -9.25 -9.48
C ASP A 155 -9.74 -10.46 -10.37
N PRO A 156 -10.69 -10.86 -11.23
CA PRO A 156 -10.52 -12.00 -12.12
C PRO A 156 -9.54 -11.72 -13.27
N LYS A 157 -9.13 -10.46 -13.48
CA LYS A 157 -8.17 -10.09 -14.53
C LYS A 157 -6.74 -9.95 -14.01
N LEU A 158 -6.55 -10.09 -12.71
CA LEU A 158 -5.24 -10.00 -12.08
C LEU A 158 -4.29 -11.06 -12.67
N THR A 159 -3.17 -10.61 -13.22
CA THR A 159 -2.06 -11.49 -13.59
C THR A 159 -0.95 -11.36 -12.55
N LEU A 160 -0.28 -12.48 -12.24
CA LEU A 160 0.80 -12.46 -11.26
C LEU A 160 1.96 -11.55 -11.72
N ALA A 161 2.33 -11.61 -13.00
CA ALA A 161 3.43 -10.82 -13.56
C ALA A 161 3.19 -9.31 -13.41
N ALA A 162 2.00 -8.81 -13.77
CA ALA A 162 1.67 -7.40 -13.59
C ALA A 162 1.65 -7.00 -12.12
N HIS A 163 1.07 -7.85 -11.25
CA HIS A 163 1.04 -7.56 -9.82
C HIS A 163 2.45 -7.48 -9.20
N VAL A 164 3.32 -8.43 -9.54
CA VAL A 164 4.72 -8.45 -9.09
C VAL A 164 5.47 -7.21 -9.59
N ALA A 165 5.31 -6.84 -10.86
CA ALA A 165 5.96 -5.65 -11.42
C ALA A 165 5.54 -4.34 -10.72
N GLU A 166 4.30 -4.26 -10.23
CA GLU A 166 3.80 -3.07 -9.51
C GLU A 166 4.10 -3.07 -8.01
N ASN A 167 4.26 -4.25 -7.39
CA ASN A 167 4.25 -4.38 -5.93
C ASN A 167 5.52 -4.98 -5.34
N ALA A 168 6.51 -5.38 -6.14
CA ALA A 168 7.74 -5.95 -5.64
C ALA A 168 8.96 -5.56 -6.47
N GLN A 169 10.09 -5.37 -5.78
CA GLN A 169 11.41 -5.26 -6.40
C GLN A 169 11.90 -6.64 -6.80
N SER A 170 11.52 -7.05 -8.01
CA SER A 170 11.97 -8.31 -8.58
C SER A 170 13.47 -8.28 -8.84
N PRO A 171 14.18 -9.43 -8.75
CA PRO A 171 15.63 -9.45 -8.97
C PRO A 171 16.03 -8.89 -10.35
N GLN A 172 15.22 -9.16 -11.37
CA GLN A 172 15.47 -8.65 -12.72
C GLN A 172 15.19 -7.14 -12.87
N SER A 173 14.23 -6.58 -12.13
CA SER A 173 13.97 -5.13 -12.17
C SER A 173 15.07 -4.38 -11.45
N VAL A 174 15.52 -4.87 -10.30
CA VAL A 174 16.66 -4.28 -9.57
C VAL A 174 17.90 -4.25 -10.46
N ALA A 175 18.28 -5.37 -11.07
CA ALA A 175 19.43 -5.37 -11.99
C ALA A 175 19.26 -4.37 -13.14
N ALA A 176 18.06 -4.27 -13.73
CA ALA A 176 17.80 -3.40 -14.88
C ALA A 176 17.86 -1.89 -14.57
N GLU A 177 17.78 -1.49 -13.30
CA GLU A 177 17.84 -0.08 -12.88
C GLU A 177 19.27 0.50 -12.93
N PHE A 178 20.30 -0.35 -12.89
CA PHE A 178 21.69 0.11 -12.81
C PHE A 178 22.37 0.14 -14.18
N THR A 179 22.31 1.30 -14.84
CA THR A 179 22.92 1.53 -16.16
C THR A 179 24.09 2.50 -16.16
N ASP A 180 24.37 3.14 -15.02
CA ASP A 180 25.45 4.12 -14.91
C ASP A 180 26.83 3.44 -14.75
N ALA A 181 27.91 4.22 -14.88
CA ALA A 181 29.25 3.69 -14.69
C ALA A 181 29.42 3.13 -13.27
N ALA A 182 30.11 2.00 -13.16
CA ALA A 182 30.18 1.23 -11.91
C ALA A 182 31.56 0.58 -11.75
N THR A 183 31.83 0.07 -10.56
CA THR A 183 32.97 -0.81 -10.31
C THR A 183 32.49 -2.24 -10.16
N ARG A 184 33.14 -3.17 -10.84
CA ARG A 184 32.91 -4.61 -10.69
C ARG A 184 34.07 -5.24 -9.93
N VAL A 185 33.78 -6.03 -8.91
CA VAL A 185 34.75 -6.90 -8.23
C VAL A 185 34.38 -8.34 -8.58
N ALA A 186 35.27 -9.07 -9.24
CA ALA A 186 35.10 -10.49 -9.51
C ALA A 186 35.86 -11.32 -8.49
N HIS A 187 35.19 -12.29 -7.87
CA HIS A 187 35.74 -13.12 -6.80
C HIS A 187 36.23 -14.47 -7.32
N ALA A 188 37.11 -15.09 -6.54
CA ALA A 188 37.70 -16.39 -6.85
C ALA A 188 36.69 -17.54 -6.96
N ASP A 189 35.56 -17.44 -6.27
CA ASP A 189 34.49 -18.44 -6.27
C ASP A 189 33.50 -18.28 -7.45
N GLY A 190 33.77 -17.34 -8.35
CA GLY A 190 32.95 -17.04 -9.53
C GLY A 190 31.84 -16.03 -9.28
N THR A 191 31.63 -15.58 -8.03
CA THR A 191 30.69 -14.50 -7.73
C THR A 191 31.24 -13.14 -8.15
N ALA A 192 30.38 -12.13 -8.21
CA ALA A 192 30.79 -10.77 -8.51
C ALA A 192 29.92 -9.73 -7.80
N ASP A 193 30.56 -8.65 -7.38
CA ASP A 193 29.91 -7.46 -6.84
C ASP A 193 29.97 -6.31 -7.84
N TYR A 194 28.88 -5.55 -7.97
CA TYR A 194 28.82 -4.33 -8.77
C TYR A 194 28.44 -3.15 -7.89
N THR A 195 29.32 -2.18 -7.75
CA THR A 195 29.11 -0.98 -6.94
C THR A 195 28.94 0.25 -7.83
N ALA A 196 27.84 0.96 -7.66
CA ALA A 196 27.52 2.20 -8.35
C ALA A 196 27.02 3.25 -7.36
N VAL A 197 27.02 4.52 -7.78
CA VAL A 197 26.30 5.59 -7.08
C VAL A 197 25.06 5.90 -7.88
N ASP A 198 23.90 5.87 -7.25
CA ASP A 198 22.64 6.19 -7.94
C ASP A 198 22.46 7.71 -8.14
N GLN A 199 21.33 8.10 -8.71
CA GLN A 199 21.04 9.50 -9.02
C GLN A 199 20.80 10.37 -7.77
N GLU A 200 20.53 9.75 -6.63
CA GLU A 200 20.31 10.41 -5.34
C GLU A 200 21.60 10.46 -4.50
N GLY A 201 22.69 9.87 -4.98
CA GLY A 201 23.97 9.81 -4.30
C GLY A 201 24.12 8.60 -3.38
N ALA A 202 23.19 7.64 -3.41
CA ALA A 202 23.29 6.43 -2.62
C ALA A 202 24.33 5.48 -3.23
N PHE A 203 25.17 4.90 -2.38
CA PHE A 203 26.09 3.84 -2.76
C PHE A 203 25.33 2.53 -2.80
N VAL A 204 25.24 1.92 -3.97
CA VAL A 204 24.56 0.64 -4.15
C VAL A 204 25.56 -0.42 -4.58
N THR A 205 25.56 -1.56 -3.90
CA THR A 205 26.30 -2.77 -4.25
C THR A 205 25.33 -3.90 -4.58
N LEU A 206 25.45 -4.46 -5.77
CA LEU A 206 24.69 -5.63 -6.22
C LEU A 206 25.56 -6.88 -6.12
N ASN A 207 25.06 -7.92 -5.47
CA ASN A 207 25.75 -9.20 -5.32
C ASN A 207 25.22 -10.20 -6.35
N VAL A 208 26.12 -10.80 -7.12
CA VAL A 208 25.79 -11.74 -8.19
C VAL A 208 26.51 -13.08 -7.94
N ASP A 209 25.78 -14.19 -8.02
CA ASP A 209 26.37 -15.51 -7.83
C ASP A 209 27.18 -16.00 -9.06
N ALA A 210 27.82 -17.16 -8.92
CA ALA A 210 28.59 -17.77 -9.99
C ALA A 210 27.76 -18.19 -11.23
N THR A 211 26.42 -18.22 -11.12
CA THR A 211 25.53 -18.46 -12.27
C THR A 211 25.16 -17.17 -13.00
N GLY A 212 25.56 -16.02 -12.46
CA GLY A 212 25.23 -14.69 -12.97
C GLY A 212 23.90 -14.15 -12.45
N ALA A 213 23.22 -14.84 -11.52
CA ALA A 213 21.95 -14.38 -10.95
C ALA A 213 22.18 -13.43 -9.76
N LEU A 214 21.30 -12.44 -9.63
CA LEU A 214 21.33 -11.48 -8.51
C LEU A 214 20.93 -12.18 -7.22
N THR A 215 21.80 -12.20 -6.22
CA THR A 215 21.52 -12.81 -4.91
C THR A 215 21.28 -11.79 -3.81
N GLY A 216 21.63 -10.53 -4.05
CA GLY A 216 21.34 -9.46 -3.10
C GLY A 216 21.66 -8.08 -3.66
N ALA A 217 21.23 -7.07 -2.92
CA ALA A 217 21.58 -5.69 -3.14
C ALA A 217 21.69 -4.99 -1.80
N HIS A 218 22.62 -4.05 -1.67
CA HIS A 218 22.79 -3.25 -0.48
C HIS A 218 22.96 -1.79 -0.92
N ALA A 219 22.17 -0.90 -0.33
CA ALA A 219 22.15 0.51 -0.65
C ALA A 219 22.31 1.32 0.64
N GLU A 220 23.23 2.28 0.63
CA GLU A 220 23.47 3.21 1.73
C GLU A 220 23.46 4.63 1.18
N LEU A 221 22.69 5.50 1.82
CA LEU A 221 22.70 6.93 1.59
C LEU A 221 23.04 7.61 2.90
N GLU A 222 24.10 8.42 2.91
CA GLU A 222 24.46 9.28 4.03
C GLU A 222 24.42 10.74 3.56
N GLY A 223 23.75 11.61 4.32
CA GLY A 223 23.67 13.04 4.03
C GLY A 223 23.41 13.87 5.27
N GLU A 224 23.44 15.20 5.12
CA GLU A 224 23.17 16.14 6.22
C GLU A 224 21.75 16.01 6.78
N ASP A 225 20.81 15.57 5.93
CA ASP A 225 19.39 15.40 6.27
C ASP A 225 19.06 14.01 6.87
N GLY A 226 20.05 13.13 6.97
CA GLY A 226 19.88 11.79 7.53
C GLY A 226 20.67 10.69 6.83
N ALA A 227 20.45 9.46 7.30
CA ALA A 227 21.02 8.26 6.71
C ALA A 227 19.93 7.25 6.40
N SER A 228 20.10 6.47 5.33
CA SER A 228 19.25 5.31 5.05
C SER A 228 20.07 4.15 4.56
N GLU A 229 19.70 2.96 5.02
CA GLU A 229 20.32 1.71 4.66
C GLU A 229 19.22 0.73 4.23
N VAL A 230 19.41 0.06 3.10
CA VAL A 230 18.54 -1.00 2.61
C VAL A 230 19.39 -2.19 2.21
N THR A 231 19.04 -3.37 2.71
CA THR A 231 19.66 -4.63 2.30
C THR A 231 18.58 -5.56 1.77
N LEU A 232 18.78 -6.12 0.58
CA LEU A 232 17.94 -7.13 -0.06
C LEU A 232 18.74 -8.42 -0.24
N ALA A 233 18.09 -9.55 0.02
CA ALA A 233 18.61 -10.87 -0.27
C ALA A 233 17.58 -11.68 -1.05
N TYR A 234 18.01 -12.35 -2.12
CA TYR A 234 17.17 -13.16 -2.98
C TYR A 234 17.49 -14.65 -2.82
N ALA A 235 16.43 -15.46 -2.74
CA ALA A 235 16.50 -16.91 -2.80
C ALA A 235 15.63 -17.42 -3.95
N TYR A 236 16.18 -18.34 -4.74
CA TYR A 236 15.53 -18.90 -5.93
C TYR A 236 15.06 -20.34 -5.72
N GLY A 237 14.12 -20.77 -6.55
CA GLY A 237 13.59 -22.12 -6.58
C GLY A 237 12.13 -22.20 -6.12
N PRO A 238 11.56 -23.42 -6.03
CA PRO A 238 10.16 -23.62 -5.70
C PRO A 238 9.75 -22.90 -4.41
N GLN A 239 8.81 -21.98 -4.52
CA GLN A 239 8.23 -21.28 -3.38
C GLN A 239 6.85 -21.82 -3.04
N ALA A 240 6.38 -21.56 -1.82
CA ALA A 240 5.04 -21.92 -1.39
C ALA A 240 4.38 -20.74 -0.69
N VAL A 241 3.30 -20.23 -1.28
CA VAL A 241 2.44 -19.22 -0.65
C VAL A 241 1.14 -19.88 -0.21
N THR A 242 0.75 -19.65 1.05
CA THR A 242 -0.52 -20.13 1.60
C THR A 242 -1.48 -18.97 1.76
N LEU A 243 -2.58 -18.99 1.02
CA LEU A 243 -3.60 -17.95 1.10
C LEU A 243 -4.34 -17.97 2.45
N PRO A 244 -4.83 -16.82 2.93
CA PRO A 244 -5.67 -16.75 4.12
C PRO A 244 -6.89 -17.65 4.02
N ALA A 245 -7.24 -18.31 5.13
CA ALA A 245 -8.46 -19.10 5.22
C ALA A 245 -9.71 -18.23 5.03
N ALA A 246 -10.78 -18.81 4.46
CA ALA A 246 -12.04 -18.10 4.26
C ALA A 246 -12.65 -17.57 5.58
N SER A 247 -12.47 -18.29 6.69
CA SER A 247 -12.90 -17.86 8.04
C SER A 247 -12.19 -16.60 8.54
N ALA A 248 -10.94 -16.38 8.10
CA ALA A 248 -10.13 -15.21 8.42
C ALA A 248 -10.28 -14.07 7.41
N THR A 249 -11.18 -14.20 6.43
CA THR A 249 -11.33 -13.26 5.31
C THR A 249 -12.74 -12.67 5.21
N ILE A 250 -12.84 -11.41 4.80
CA ILE A 250 -14.09 -10.74 4.43
C ILE A 250 -13.94 -10.07 3.07
N GLY A 251 -15.01 -9.95 2.27
CA GLY A 251 -14.95 -9.12 1.06
C GLY A 251 -14.77 -7.64 1.40
N SER A 252 -13.91 -6.93 0.67
CA SER A 252 -13.59 -5.52 0.90
C SER A 252 -14.83 -4.61 0.86
N ALA A 253 -15.76 -4.85 -0.06
CA ALA A 253 -17.05 -4.14 -0.10
C ALA A 253 -17.92 -4.35 1.15
N ALA A 254 -17.91 -5.56 1.72
CA ALA A 254 -18.64 -5.86 2.95
C ALA A 254 -17.99 -5.19 4.16
N LEU A 255 -16.65 -5.15 4.22
CA LEU A 255 -15.91 -4.42 5.26
C LEU A 255 -16.17 -2.92 5.16
N ALA A 256 -16.09 -2.33 3.97
CA ALA A 256 -16.38 -0.92 3.72
C ALA A 256 -17.81 -0.56 4.13
N THR A 257 -18.77 -1.47 3.90
CA THR A 257 -20.14 -1.30 4.40
C THR A 257 -20.17 -1.29 5.93
N GLY A 258 -19.47 -2.21 6.59
CA GLY A 258 -19.32 -2.22 8.04
C GLY A 258 -18.76 -0.90 8.60
N VAL A 259 -17.69 -0.38 7.99
CA VAL A 259 -17.08 0.91 8.36
C VAL A 259 -18.07 2.06 8.21
N ALA A 260 -18.79 2.14 7.09
CA ALA A 260 -19.80 3.19 6.88
C ALA A 260 -20.91 3.19 7.94
N TYR A 261 -21.24 2.03 8.50
CA TYR A 261 -22.23 1.93 9.58
C TYR A 261 -21.72 2.38 10.96
N LEU A 262 -20.41 2.55 11.16
CA LEU A 262 -19.87 3.20 12.36
C LEU A 262 -20.25 4.68 12.40
N SER A 263 -20.27 5.35 11.24
CA SER A 263 -20.66 6.75 11.07
C SER A 263 -22.13 6.94 10.68
N MET A 264 -22.97 5.91 10.88
CA MET A 264 -24.40 5.91 10.51
C MET A 264 -25.15 7.17 11.01
N ASP A 265 -24.86 7.65 12.22
CA ASP A 265 -25.52 8.85 12.77
C ASP A 265 -25.22 10.11 11.94
N ALA A 266 -23.96 10.31 11.58
CA ALA A 266 -23.52 11.42 10.75
C ALA A 266 -24.12 11.33 9.33
N VAL A 267 -24.23 10.12 8.77
CA VAL A 267 -24.87 9.91 7.46
C VAL A 267 -26.36 10.31 7.51
N VAL A 268 -27.12 9.81 8.49
CA VAL A 268 -28.55 10.14 8.63
C VAL A 268 -28.74 11.65 8.87
N ARG A 269 -27.90 12.27 9.70
CA ARG A 269 -27.90 13.72 9.95
C ARG A 269 -27.65 14.51 8.66
N THR A 270 -26.66 14.11 7.87
CA THR A 270 -26.30 14.77 6.62
C THR A 270 -27.43 14.68 5.60
N VAL A 271 -28.02 13.49 5.41
CA VAL A 271 -29.17 13.30 4.51
C VAL A 271 -30.37 14.14 4.96
N ALA A 272 -30.66 14.19 6.26
CA ALA A 272 -31.74 15.00 6.82
C ALA A 272 -31.51 16.51 6.58
N ASN A 273 -30.29 17.00 6.81
CA ASN A 273 -29.92 18.41 6.60
C ASN A 273 -29.92 18.81 5.12
N SER A 274 -29.34 17.99 4.25
CA SER A 274 -29.34 18.24 2.80
C SER A 274 -30.75 18.29 2.23
N GLY A 275 -31.64 17.39 2.68
CA GLY A 275 -33.06 17.46 2.33
C GLY A 275 -33.80 18.67 2.90
N ALA A 276 -33.47 19.10 4.12
CA ALA A 276 -34.01 20.34 4.69
C ALA A 276 -33.59 21.58 3.88
N THR A 277 -32.30 21.66 3.52
CA THR A 277 -31.76 22.74 2.67
C THR A 277 -32.39 22.75 1.29
N ALA A 278 -32.53 21.59 0.64
CA ALA A 278 -33.18 21.47 -0.66
C ALA A 278 -34.66 21.91 -0.59
N ALA A 279 -35.38 21.55 0.47
CA ALA A 279 -36.77 21.95 0.66
C ALA A 279 -36.91 23.47 0.89
N ARG A 280 -36.01 24.09 1.67
CA ARG A 280 -35.97 25.55 1.82
C ARG A 280 -35.69 26.26 0.49
N LYS A 281 -34.71 25.76 -0.28
CA LYS A 281 -34.37 26.32 -1.61
C LYS A 281 -35.56 26.21 -2.58
N ALA A 282 -36.26 25.08 -2.59
CA ALA A 282 -37.44 24.87 -3.41
C ALA A 282 -38.60 25.83 -3.05
N ALA A 283 -38.71 26.23 -1.79
CA ALA A 283 -39.75 27.16 -1.33
C ALA A 283 -39.48 28.63 -1.70
N LYS A 284 -38.26 29.00 -2.14
CA LYS A 284 -37.89 30.36 -2.58
C LYS A 284 -38.31 31.46 -1.57
N GLY A 285 -38.03 31.24 -0.29
CA GLY A 285 -38.38 32.17 0.80
C GLY A 285 -39.85 32.14 1.24
N LYS A 286 -40.72 31.40 0.56
CA LYS A 286 -42.14 31.22 0.94
C LYS A 286 -42.29 30.14 2.02
N LYS A 287 -43.50 30.02 2.58
CA LYS A 287 -43.86 28.97 3.54
C LYS A 287 -43.59 27.59 2.94
N VAL A 288 -42.82 26.76 3.64
CA VAL A 288 -42.50 25.40 3.21
C VAL A 288 -43.74 24.51 3.41
N LYS A 289 -44.32 24.02 2.32
CA LYS A 289 -45.43 23.07 2.38
C LYS A 289 -44.91 21.70 2.83
N VAL A 290 -45.61 21.06 3.78
CA VAL A 290 -45.25 19.73 4.30
C VAL A 290 -45.20 18.67 3.20
N THR A 291 -46.12 18.73 2.22
CA THR A 291 -46.15 17.83 1.06
C THR A 291 -44.92 17.99 0.17
N ALA A 292 -44.49 19.23 -0.08
CA ALA A 292 -43.27 19.53 -0.83
C ALA A 292 -42.01 19.05 -0.08
N LEU A 293 -41.93 19.30 1.24
CA LEU A 293 -40.85 18.80 2.10
C LEU A 293 -40.73 17.27 2.02
N ARG A 294 -41.84 16.55 2.18
CA ARG A 294 -41.90 15.09 2.08
C ARG A 294 -41.37 14.58 0.75
N THR A 295 -41.77 15.23 -0.35
CA THR A 295 -41.35 14.84 -1.71
C THR A 295 -39.86 15.04 -1.93
N VAL A 296 -39.32 16.21 -1.55
CA VAL A 296 -37.89 16.52 -1.70
C VAL A 296 -37.03 15.57 -0.86
N ILE A 297 -37.42 15.32 0.40
CA ILE A 297 -36.67 14.41 1.28
C ILE A 297 -36.65 12.99 0.70
N ARG A 298 -37.79 12.48 0.23
CA ARG A 298 -37.84 11.15 -0.41
C ARG A 298 -36.93 11.08 -1.64
N LYS A 299 -36.98 12.08 -2.51
CA LYS A 299 -36.10 12.14 -3.69
C LYS A 299 -34.62 12.10 -3.30
N ASN A 300 -34.22 12.85 -2.28
CA ASN A 300 -32.85 12.86 -1.80
C ASN A 300 -32.44 11.51 -1.18
N VAL A 301 -33.32 10.88 -0.39
CA VAL A 301 -33.03 9.54 0.16
C VAL A 301 -32.94 8.50 -0.94
N THR A 302 -33.82 8.52 -1.94
CA THR A 302 -33.73 7.63 -3.10
C THR A 302 -32.42 7.84 -3.86
N ALA A 303 -31.98 9.09 -4.05
CA ALA A 303 -30.70 9.39 -4.70
C ALA A 303 -29.51 8.88 -3.87
N HIS A 304 -29.50 9.13 -2.57
CA HIS A 304 -28.49 8.62 -1.63
C HIS A 304 -28.39 7.09 -1.67
N ASN A 305 -29.51 6.40 -1.55
CA ASN A 305 -29.55 4.93 -1.48
C ASN A 305 -29.10 4.22 -2.76
N ARG A 306 -28.96 4.89 -3.91
CA ARG A 306 -28.47 4.25 -5.15
C ARG A 306 -27.01 3.81 -5.07
N SER A 307 -26.22 4.45 -4.22
CA SER A 307 -24.79 4.18 -4.07
C SER A 307 -24.33 4.15 -2.61
N ALA A 308 -25.26 4.19 -1.66
CA ALA A 308 -24.91 4.28 -0.25
C ALA A 308 -24.68 2.89 0.37
N ALA A 309 -23.60 2.79 1.15
CA ALA A 309 -23.38 1.68 2.05
C ALA A 309 -24.40 1.66 3.22
N VAL A 310 -24.88 2.82 3.67
CA VAL A 310 -25.88 2.95 4.73
C VAL A 310 -27.25 3.25 4.13
N ALA A 311 -28.15 2.26 4.21
CA ALA A 311 -29.52 2.40 3.74
C ALA A 311 -30.36 3.29 4.67
N VAL A 312 -30.88 4.39 4.13
CA VAL A 312 -31.74 5.34 4.84
C VAL A 312 -33.21 5.14 4.46
N LYS A 313 -34.09 5.17 5.44
CA LYS A 313 -35.55 5.08 5.30
C LYS A 313 -36.20 6.40 5.70
N VAL A 314 -37.33 6.71 5.07
CA VAL A 314 -38.14 7.90 5.37
C VAL A 314 -39.56 7.49 5.71
N SER A 315 -40.08 7.97 6.82
CA SER A 315 -41.51 7.86 7.17
C SER A 315 -42.14 9.23 7.40
N ASN A 316 -43.45 9.35 7.20
CA ASN A 316 -44.16 10.59 7.48
C ASN A 316 -44.35 10.76 8.99
N VAL A 317 -44.23 11.99 9.48
CA VAL A 317 -44.64 12.38 10.84
C VAL A 317 -45.45 13.67 10.78
N THR A 318 -46.10 14.03 11.88
CA THR A 318 -46.82 15.30 12.01
C THR A 318 -45.88 16.47 11.73
N GLY A 319 -46.27 17.32 10.78
CA GLY A 319 -45.49 18.49 10.36
C GLY A 319 -44.25 18.20 9.51
N GLY A 320 -43.99 16.95 9.09
CA GLY A 320 -42.79 16.64 8.31
C GLY A 320 -42.53 15.16 8.02
N VAL A 321 -41.27 14.75 8.17
CA VAL A 321 -40.75 13.40 7.95
C VAL A 321 -39.76 12.99 9.04
N LYS A 322 -39.63 11.67 9.25
CA LYS A 322 -38.55 11.05 10.01
C LYS A 322 -37.61 10.34 9.04
N VAL A 323 -36.34 10.71 9.08
CA VAL A 323 -35.25 10.10 8.30
C VAL A 323 -34.47 9.20 9.25
N GLN A 324 -34.34 7.91 8.95
CA GLN A 324 -33.73 6.95 9.88
C GLN A 324 -32.92 5.89 9.16
N ALA A 325 -31.92 5.33 9.84
CA ALA A 325 -31.20 4.13 9.42
C ALA A 325 -31.09 3.18 10.60
N THR A 326 -31.10 1.87 10.30
CA THR A 326 -30.93 0.81 11.28
C THR A 326 -29.68 0.03 10.94
N ASN A 327 -28.80 -0.13 11.91
CA ASN A 327 -27.59 -0.93 11.77
C ASN A 327 -27.98 -2.43 11.72
N PRO A 328 -27.63 -3.16 10.64
CA PRO A 328 -28.08 -4.54 10.48
C PRO A 328 -27.47 -5.51 11.51
N TRP A 329 -26.29 -5.19 12.07
CA TRP A 329 -25.58 -6.04 13.02
C TRP A 329 -25.92 -5.74 14.48
N THR A 330 -26.01 -4.45 14.86
CA THR A 330 -26.29 -4.05 16.24
C THR A 330 -27.76 -3.79 16.52
N ARG A 331 -28.60 -3.72 15.48
CA ARG A 331 -30.02 -3.33 15.53
C ARG A 331 -30.29 -1.92 16.07
N LYS A 332 -29.24 -1.16 16.41
CA LYS A 332 -29.35 0.25 16.81
C LYS A 332 -29.90 1.06 15.65
N THR A 333 -30.81 1.98 15.95
CA THR A 333 -31.44 2.87 14.97
C THR A 333 -31.09 4.30 15.29
N THR A 334 -30.65 5.06 14.29
CA THR A 334 -30.55 6.52 14.38
C THR A 334 -31.67 7.13 13.58
N ALA A 335 -32.34 8.14 14.14
CA ALA A 335 -33.38 8.88 13.46
C ALA A 335 -33.26 10.39 13.69
N TYR A 336 -33.64 11.14 12.67
CA TYR A 336 -33.79 12.60 12.70
C TYR A 336 -35.18 12.96 12.17
N THR A 337 -35.86 13.88 12.85
CA THR A 337 -37.08 14.49 12.36
C THR A 337 -36.77 15.78 11.60
N VAL A 338 -37.41 15.94 10.44
CA VAL A 338 -37.32 17.14 9.60
C VAL A 338 -38.72 17.70 9.47
N LYS A 339 -38.97 18.86 10.10
CA LYS A 339 -40.31 19.48 10.18
C LYS A 339 -40.32 20.85 9.52
N ALA A 340 -41.38 21.16 8.79
CA ALA A 340 -41.63 22.50 8.27
C ALA A 340 -42.10 23.41 9.41
N SER A 341 -41.57 24.64 9.48
CA SER A 341 -41.97 25.66 10.45
C SER A 341 -41.97 27.03 9.77
N GLY A 342 -43.13 27.43 9.23
CA GLY A 342 -43.25 28.65 8.44
C GLY A 342 -42.37 28.60 7.18
N THR A 343 -41.45 29.57 7.06
CA THR A 343 -40.44 29.64 5.98
C THR A 343 -39.19 28.81 6.26
N LYS A 344 -39.08 28.24 7.48
CA LYS A 344 -37.93 27.45 7.94
C LYS A 344 -38.24 25.96 7.90
N VAL A 345 -37.17 25.16 7.92
CA VAL A 345 -37.24 23.69 8.12
C VAL A 345 -36.35 23.35 9.29
N VAL A 346 -36.86 22.67 10.30
CA VAL A 346 -36.10 22.33 11.51
C VAL A 346 -35.72 20.86 11.47
N VAL A 347 -34.45 20.56 11.71
CA VAL A 347 -33.92 19.19 11.84
C VAL A 347 -33.59 18.95 13.30
N LYS A 348 -34.12 17.89 13.90
CA LYS A 348 -33.84 17.48 15.29
C LYS A 348 -33.58 15.98 15.34
N LYS A 349 -32.63 15.55 16.18
CA LYS A 349 -32.48 14.13 16.50
C LYS A 349 -33.78 13.65 17.17
N ALA A 350 -34.26 12.48 16.75
CA ALA A 350 -35.54 11.92 17.20
C ALA A 350 -35.38 11.12 18.48
#